data_AF-A0A392UBJ9-F1
#
_entry.id   AF-A0A392UBJ9-F1
#
_cell.length_a   1.000
_cell.length_b   1.000
_cell.length_c   1.000
_cell.angle_alpha   90.00
_cell.angle_beta   90.00
_cell.angle_gamma   90.00
#
_symmetry.space_group_name_H-M   'P 1'
#
loop_
_entity.id
_entity.type
_entity.pdbx_description
1 polymer ?
#
loop_
_entity_poly.entity_id
_entity_poly.type
_entity_poly.pdbx_seq_one_letter_code
_entity_poly.pdbx_strand_id
1 'polypeptide(L)'
;GEPDSVRGLTTRAALVERIQHLGEGVFKAAQHSWENALAQVKVANPGLEFSTEGMGMLRKVVDGQIVIPEQYRQMEADEEE
;
A
#
# COMPACT_ATOMS: atom_id res chain seq x y z
N GLY A 1 -15.19 -6.59 -23.35
CA GLY A 1 -15.84 -7.78 -22.76
C GLY A 1 -15.74 -7.70 -21.25
N GLU A 2 -16.56 -8.46 -20.53
CA GLU A 2 -16.48 -8.55 -19.06
C GLU A 2 -15.13 -9.14 -18.61
N PRO A 3 -14.42 -8.52 -17.65
CA PRO A 3 -13.17 -9.08 -17.10
C PRO A 3 -13.39 -10.44 -16.45
N ASP A 4 -12.44 -11.36 -16.60
CA ASP A 4 -12.52 -12.70 -15.98
C ASP A 4 -12.66 -12.63 -14.45
N SER A 5 -12.14 -11.57 -13.83
CA SER A 5 -12.21 -11.34 -12.39
C SER A 5 -13.62 -11.08 -11.85
N VAL A 6 -14.58 -10.73 -12.71
CA VAL A 6 -15.97 -10.41 -12.34
C VAL A 6 -17.00 -11.26 -13.07
N ARG A 7 -16.55 -12.17 -13.95
CA ARG A 7 -17.43 -13.06 -14.71
C ARG A 7 -18.26 -13.95 -13.78
N GLY A 8 -19.58 -13.98 -13.99
CA GLY A 8 -20.50 -14.82 -13.22
C GLY A 8 -20.95 -14.24 -11.88
N LEU A 9 -20.57 -12.99 -11.54
CA LEU A 9 -21.10 -12.29 -10.39
C LEU A 9 -22.49 -11.73 -10.72
N THR A 10 -23.54 -12.33 -10.15
CA THR A 10 -24.94 -11.97 -10.46
C THR A 10 -25.58 -11.05 -9.42
N THR A 11 -24.91 -10.77 -8.31
CA THR A 11 -25.45 -9.93 -7.22
C THR A 11 -24.51 -8.79 -6.85
N ARG A 12 -25.08 -7.68 -6.36
CA ARG A 12 -24.31 -6.55 -5.82
C ARG A 12 -23.41 -6.99 -4.67
N ALA A 13 -23.87 -7.88 -3.81
CA ALA A 13 -23.10 -8.38 -2.67
C ALA A 13 -21.84 -9.13 -3.13
N ALA A 14 -21.98 -10.05 -4.09
CA ALA A 14 -20.84 -10.80 -4.63
C ALA A 14 -19.82 -9.90 -5.35
N LEU A 15 -20.30 -8.85 -6.02
CA LEU A 15 -19.42 -7.84 -6.63
C LEU A 15 -18.63 -7.04 -5.57
N VAL A 16 -19.30 -6.59 -4.51
CA VAL A 16 -18.66 -5.83 -3.42
C VAL A 16 -17.61 -6.68 -2.70
N GLU A 17 -17.93 -7.93 -2.37
CA GLU A 17 -16.99 -8.87 -1.76
C GLU A 17 -15.76 -9.11 -2.65
N ARG A 18 -15.97 -9.30 -3.95
CA ARG A 18 -14.86 -9.48 -4.90
C ARG A 18 -13.96 -8.25 -4.97
N ILE A 19 -14.53 -7.04 -4.97
CA ILE A 19 -13.77 -5.78 -4.95
C ILE A 19 -12.94 -5.66 -3.67
N GLN A 20 -13.52 -5.97 -2.52
CA GLN A 20 -12.80 -5.93 -1.23
C GLN A 20 -11.61 -6.89 -1.23
N HIS A 21 -11.81 -8.13 -1.66
CA HIS A 21 -10.73 -9.12 -1.72
C HIS A 21 -9.62 -8.73 -2.70
N LEU A 22 -9.98 -8.19 -3.87
CA LEU A 22 -8.99 -7.68 -4.83
C LEU A 22 -8.24 -6.48 -4.24
N GLY A 23 -8.93 -5.58 -3.55
CA GLY A 23 -8.33 -4.45 -2.85
C GLY A 23 -7.31 -4.88 -1.80
N GLU A 24 -7.68 -5.83 -0.95
CA GLU A 24 -6.80 -6.39 0.08
C GLU A 24 -5.54 -7.05 -0.53
N GLY A 25 -5.71 -7.82 -1.60
CA GLY A 25 -4.59 -8.46 -2.30
C GLY A 25 -3.61 -7.44 -2.91
N VAL A 26 -4.12 -6.40 -3.57
CA VAL A 26 -3.29 -5.32 -4.11
C VAL A 26 -2.57 -4.57 -3.00
N PHE A 27 -3.27 -4.29 -1.90
CA PHE A 27 -2.71 -3.59 -0.76
C PHE A 27 -1.53 -4.36 -0.14
N LYS A 28 -1.72 -5.65 0.16
CA LYS A 28 -0.65 -6.52 0.69
C LYS A 28 0.56 -6.61 -0.25
N ALA A 29 0.33 -6.70 -1.56
CA ALA A 29 1.41 -6.73 -2.55
C ALA A 29 2.21 -5.41 -2.58
N ALA A 30 1.52 -4.27 -2.44
CA ALA A 30 2.16 -2.96 -2.36
C ALA A 30 2.99 -2.81 -1.07
N GLN A 31 2.44 -3.23 0.07
CA GLN A 31 3.14 -3.25 1.35
C GLN A 31 4.42 -4.08 1.29
N HIS A 32 4.33 -5.32 0.82
CA HIS A 32 5.49 -6.17 0.65
C HIS A 32 6.53 -5.54 -0.28
N SER A 33 6.10 -4.95 -1.39
CA SER A 33 7.01 -4.30 -2.35
C SER A 33 7.76 -3.13 -1.71
N TRP A 34 7.07 -2.33 -0.90
CA TRP A 34 7.66 -1.22 -0.15
C TRP A 34 8.71 -1.70 0.88
N GLU A 35 8.36 -2.68 1.71
CA GLU A 35 9.26 -3.25 2.72
C GLU A 35 10.51 -3.84 2.08
N ASN A 36 10.33 -4.58 0.98
CA ASN A 36 11.43 -5.16 0.20
C ASN A 36 12.34 -4.09 -0.43
N ALA A 37 11.77 -3.02 -0.99
CA ALA A 37 12.55 -1.92 -1.54
C ALA A 37 13.39 -1.22 -0.44
N LEU A 38 12.80 -1.00 0.74
CA LEU A 38 13.50 -0.42 1.89
C LEU A 38 14.65 -1.32 2.36
N ALA A 39 14.45 -2.64 2.40
CA ALA A 39 15.49 -3.60 2.72
C ALA A 39 16.62 -3.59 1.68
N GLN A 40 16.30 -3.56 0.37
CA GLN A 40 17.29 -3.48 -0.70
C GLN A 40 18.14 -2.20 -0.60
N VAL A 41 17.54 -1.05 -0.30
CA VAL A 41 18.28 0.21 -0.12
C VAL A 41 19.29 0.09 1.02
N LYS A 42 18.91 -0.51 2.15
CA LYS A 42 19.83 -0.72 3.29
C LYS A 42 20.99 -1.65 2.91
N VAL A 43 20.73 -2.73 2.18
CA VAL A 43 21.76 -3.67 1.72
C VAL A 43 22.71 -3.04 0.71
N ALA A 44 22.19 -2.24 -0.23
CA ALA A 44 22.97 -1.61 -1.28
C ALA A 44 23.92 -0.51 -0.79
N ASN A 45 23.72 -0.01 0.44
CA ASN A 45 24.46 1.10 1.01
C ASN A 45 25.14 0.68 2.33
N PRO A 46 26.12 -0.23 2.28
CA PRO A 46 26.80 -0.70 3.48
C PRO A 46 27.60 0.43 4.15
N GLY A 47 27.42 0.60 5.46
CA GLY A 47 28.12 1.62 6.26
C GLY A 47 27.39 2.96 6.37
N LEU A 48 26.20 3.10 5.76
CA LEU A 48 25.30 4.22 6.01
C LEU A 48 24.14 3.76 6.90
N GLU A 49 23.91 4.47 8.00
CA GLU A 49 22.71 4.28 8.81
C GLU A 49 21.59 5.19 8.29
N PHE A 50 20.52 4.57 7.77
CA PHE A 50 19.31 5.28 7.37
C PHE A 50 18.32 5.36 8.52
N SER A 51 17.88 6.56 8.87
CA SER A 51 16.65 6.71 9.64
C SER A 51 15.46 6.36 8.76
N THR A 52 14.56 5.54 9.29
CA THR A 52 13.27 5.23 8.65
C THR A 52 12.10 5.85 9.39
N GLU A 53 12.37 6.77 10.31
CA GLU A 53 11.36 7.43 11.11
C GLU A 53 10.40 8.22 10.22
N GLY A 54 9.09 8.01 10.45
CA GLY A 54 8.03 8.69 9.70
C GLY A 54 7.85 8.22 8.26
N MET A 55 8.64 7.25 7.77
CA MET A 55 8.45 6.65 6.45
C MET A 55 7.28 5.66 6.45
N GLY A 56 6.56 5.55 5.33
CA GLY A 56 5.46 4.60 5.18
C GLY A 56 5.02 4.49 3.72
N MET A 57 4.36 3.39 3.36
CA MET A 57 3.95 3.10 1.98
C MET A 57 3.04 4.19 1.39
N LEU A 58 2.16 4.76 2.22
CA LEU A 58 1.19 5.78 1.82
C LEU A 58 1.74 7.21 1.89
N ARG A 59 2.96 7.39 2.38
CA ARG A 59 3.55 8.71 2.61
C ARG A 59 4.33 9.19 1.40
N LYS A 60 4.51 10.49 1.28
CA LYS A 60 5.29 11.13 0.21
C LYS A 60 6.18 12.23 0.75
N VAL A 61 7.16 12.63 -0.05
CA VAL A 61 8.00 13.80 0.24
C VAL A 61 7.38 15.04 -0.40
N VAL A 62 7.16 16.08 0.40
CA VAL A 62 6.78 17.43 -0.04
C VAL A 62 7.71 18.41 0.63
N ASP A 63 8.41 19.23 -0.17
CA ASP A 63 9.35 20.24 0.33
C ASP A 63 10.38 19.70 1.34
N GLY A 64 10.87 18.47 1.11
CA GLY A 64 11.85 17.80 1.95
C GLY A 64 11.28 17.15 3.23
N GLN A 65 9.97 17.24 3.46
CA GLN A 65 9.30 16.63 4.61
C GLN A 65 8.50 15.40 4.19
N ILE A 66 8.50 14.37 5.04
CA ILE A 66 7.64 13.20 4.85
C ILE A 66 6.26 13.55 5.41
N VAL A 67 5.25 13.49 4.56
CA VAL A 67 3.87 13.82 4.90
C VAL A 67 2.93 12.70 4.47
N ILE A 68 1.84 12.52 5.21
CA ILE A 68 0.70 11.75 4.73
C ILE A 68 -0.19 12.63 3.84
N PRO A 69 -0.44 12.25 2.58
CA PRO A 69 -1.45 12.90 1.75
C PRO A 69 -2.83 12.82 2.39
N GLU A 70 -3.62 13.88 2.23
CA GLU A 70 -4.99 13.98 2.78
C GLU A 70 -5.84 12.73 2.50
N GLN A 71 -5.82 12.30 1.24
CA GLN A 71 -6.59 11.16 0.75
C GLN A 71 -6.25 9.82 1.42
N TYR A 72 -5.10 9.72 2.10
CA TYR A 72 -4.65 8.50 2.76
C TYR A 72 -4.72 8.58 4.29
N ARG A 73 -5.04 9.75 4.88
CA ARG A 73 -5.06 9.92 6.34
C ARG A 73 -5.95 8.89 7.05
N GLN A 74 -7.12 8.60 6.49
CA GLN A 74 -8.01 7.59 7.07
C GLN A 74 -7.45 6.18 6.90
N MET A 75 -6.88 5.86 5.74
CA MET A 75 -6.34 4.53 5.46
C MET A 75 -5.14 4.20 6.36
N GLU A 76 -4.25 5.17 6.61
CA GLU A 76 -3.15 4.99 7.55
C GLU A 76 -3.65 4.81 8.99
N ALA A 77 -4.68 5.56 9.40
CA ALA A 77 -5.28 5.39 10.72
C ALA A 77 -5.92 4.00 10.89
N ASP A 78 -6.55 3.47 9.85
CA ASP A 78 -7.18 2.14 9.85
C ASP A 78 -6.14 0.99 9.83
N GLU A 79 -4.89 1.26 9.41
CA GLU A 79 -3.77 0.29 9.45
C GLU A 79 -3.03 0.26 10.80
N GLU A 80 -3.02 1.38 11.53
CA GLU A 80 -2.35 1.48 12.84
C GLU A 80 -3.16 0.85 14.00
N GLU A 81 -4.41 0.42 13.75
CA GLU A 81 -5.34 -0.21 14.71
C GLU A 81 -5.31 -1.76 14.66
#